data_AF-A0A382HDF7-F1
#
_entry.id   AF-A0A382HDF7-F1
#
_cell.length_a   1.000
_cell.length_b   1.000
_cell.length_c   1.000
_cell.angle_alpha   90.00
_cell.angle_beta   90.00
_cell.angle_gamma   90.00
#
_symmetry.space_group_name_H-M   'P 1'
#
loop_
_entity.id
_entity.type
_entity.pdbx_description
1 polymer ?
#
loop_
_entity_poly.entity_id
_entity_poly.type
_entity_poly.pdbx_seq_one_letter_code
_entity_poly.pdbx_strand_id
1 'polypeptide(L)'
;TWPQAVLEMALVADGVKPSKVNKVLQGEGGTDRAFAKLEDLKGHVVHWSAGAQPLELVKSGSVVMSIVYNGRAGAAILSEGASFDYIWEGQVLDGDWIAVVKGAPNKDEAIEFLKHATTCESQAEQAKYITYGPMRKCGLDIIKKGEPWFHNGIAVLPHMPNTKKRLKKSVLTDPVWWADHNAELKEQWSAWMAGNK
;
A
#
# COMPACT_ATOMS: atom_id res chain seq x y z
N THR A 1 -10.91 9.32 0.38
CA THR A 1 -10.66 7.86 0.41
C THR A 1 -11.13 7.21 -0.88
N TRP A 2 -10.58 6.04 -1.20
CA TRP A 2 -10.84 5.28 -2.44
C TRP A 2 -11.26 3.85 -2.08
N PRO A 3 -12.06 3.15 -2.91
CA PRO A 3 -12.45 1.75 -2.66
C PRO A 3 -11.28 0.77 -2.80
N GLN A 4 -10.31 1.07 -3.67
CA GLN A 4 -9.10 0.27 -3.84
C GLN A 4 -8.34 0.15 -2.52
N ALA A 5 -7.77 -1.02 -2.29
CA ALA A 5 -7.21 -1.53 -1.04
C ALA A 5 -8.25 -1.75 0.07
N VAL A 6 -9.27 -0.90 0.22
CA VAL A 6 -10.27 -1.05 1.27
C VAL A 6 -11.17 -2.25 1.03
N LEU A 7 -11.67 -2.44 -0.20
CA LEU A 7 -12.49 -3.61 -0.52
C LEU A 7 -11.67 -4.91 -0.40
N GLU A 8 -10.40 -4.91 -0.82
CA GLU A 8 -9.52 -6.06 -0.61
C GLU A 8 -9.31 -6.38 0.88
N MET A 9 -9.04 -5.36 1.70
CA MET A 9 -8.87 -5.52 3.15
C MET A 9 -10.16 -6.00 3.83
N ALA A 10 -11.32 -5.51 3.39
CA ALA A 10 -12.62 -5.95 3.89
C ALA A 10 -12.83 -7.45 3.64
N LEU A 11 -12.48 -7.96 2.45
CA LEU A 11 -12.55 -9.40 2.17
C LEU A 11 -11.59 -10.22 3.05
N VAL A 12 -10.39 -9.71 3.35
CA VAL A 12 -9.50 -10.38 4.31
C VAL A 12 -10.11 -10.41 5.71
N ALA A 13 -10.71 -9.30 6.16
CA ALA A 13 -11.43 -9.23 7.43
C ALA A 13 -12.66 -10.16 7.46
N ASP A 14 -13.25 -10.45 6.31
CA ASP A 14 -14.31 -11.44 6.12
C ASP A 14 -13.79 -12.90 5.96
N GLY A 15 -12.52 -13.14 6.31
CA GLY A 15 -11.93 -14.48 6.34
C GLY A 15 -11.44 -15.00 4.99
N VAL A 16 -11.47 -14.20 3.92
CA VAL A 16 -10.87 -14.58 2.64
C VAL A 16 -9.35 -14.61 2.78
N LYS A 17 -8.74 -15.74 2.41
CA LYS A 17 -7.26 -15.83 2.39
C LYS A 17 -6.69 -14.77 1.45
N PRO A 18 -5.62 -14.03 1.82
CA PRO A 18 -5.06 -12.96 0.99
C PRO A 18 -4.79 -13.37 -0.47
N SER A 19 -4.28 -14.59 -0.69
CA SER A 19 -4.04 -15.16 -2.03
C SER A 19 -5.29 -15.45 -2.87
N LYS A 20 -6.49 -15.29 -2.32
CA LYS A 20 -7.78 -15.54 -2.97
C LYS A 20 -8.62 -14.27 -3.10
N VAL A 21 -8.18 -13.15 -2.54
CA VAL A 21 -8.95 -11.90 -2.50
C VAL A 21 -9.33 -11.45 -3.90
N ASN A 22 -8.39 -11.34 -4.84
CA ASN A 22 -8.71 -10.91 -6.21
C ASN A 22 -9.72 -11.86 -6.87
N LYS A 23 -9.57 -13.18 -6.72
CA LYS A 23 -10.54 -14.15 -7.27
C LYS A 23 -11.95 -13.94 -6.70
N VAL A 24 -12.06 -13.65 -5.41
CA VAL A 24 -13.36 -13.42 -4.76
C VAL A 24 -13.92 -12.07 -5.18
N LEU A 25 -13.12 -11.00 -5.13
CA LEU A 25 -13.53 -9.64 -5.48
C LEU A 25 -14.03 -9.55 -6.93
N GLN A 26 -13.34 -10.22 -7.85
CA GLN A 26 -13.67 -10.28 -9.29
C GLN A 26 -14.81 -11.26 -9.62
N GLY A 27 -15.19 -12.10 -8.66
CA GLY A 27 -16.27 -13.07 -8.84
C GLY A 27 -17.66 -12.45 -8.67
N GLU A 28 -18.68 -13.20 -9.06
CA GLU A 28 -20.08 -12.82 -8.86
C GLU A 28 -20.36 -12.51 -7.37
N GLY A 29 -20.92 -11.34 -7.09
CA GLY A 29 -21.21 -10.86 -5.73
C GLY A 29 -19.97 -10.52 -4.88
N GLY A 30 -18.76 -10.50 -5.46
CA GLY A 30 -17.52 -10.24 -4.75
C GLY A 30 -17.44 -8.85 -4.11
N THR A 31 -17.83 -7.83 -4.88
CA THR A 31 -17.88 -6.43 -4.43
C THR A 31 -18.94 -6.23 -3.35
N ASP A 32 -20.12 -6.84 -3.53
CA ASP A 32 -21.23 -6.77 -2.56
C ASP A 32 -20.83 -7.38 -1.22
N ARG A 33 -20.14 -8.51 -1.25
CA ARG A 33 -19.57 -9.15 -0.05
C ARG A 33 -18.58 -8.23 0.67
N ALA A 34 -17.72 -7.53 -0.07
CA ALA A 34 -16.77 -6.58 0.52
C ALA A 34 -17.48 -5.40 1.18
N PHE A 35 -18.47 -4.80 0.50
CA PHE A 35 -19.27 -3.70 1.06
C PHE A 35 -20.10 -4.16 2.26
N ALA A 36 -20.71 -5.34 2.21
CA ALA A 36 -21.44 -5.91 3.33
C ALA A 36 -20.56 -6.04 4.58
N LYS A 37 -19.28 -6.43 4.42
CA LYS A 37 -18.35 -6.49 5.55
C LYS A 37 -18.03 -5.12 6.13
N LEU A 38 -18.00 -4.08 5.29
CA LEU A 38 -17.76 -2.72 5.75
C LEU A 38 -18.92 -2.14 6.58
N GLU A 39 -20.14 -2.67 6.45
CA GLU A 39 -21.27 -2.29 7.31
C GLU A 39 -21.00 -2.57 8.80
N ASP A 40 -20.16 -3.56 9.13
CA ASP A 40 -19.74 -3.82 10.52
C ASP A 40 -18.98 -2.63 11.14
N LEU A 41 -18.42 -1.74 10.32
CA LEU A 41 -17.65 -0.57 10.75
C LEU A 41 -18.50 0.72 10.74
N LYS A 42 -19.79 0.62 10.46
CA LYS A 42 -20.66 1.80 10.35
C LYS A 42 -20.71 2.58 11.66
N GLY A 43 -20.56 3.91 11.59
CA GLY A 43 -20.51 4.80 12.75
C GLY A 43 -19.16 4.80 13.50
N HIS A 44 -18.18 4.00 13.05
CA HIS A 44 -16.87 3.87 13.71
C HIS A 44 -15.69 4.35 12.86
N VAL A 45 -15.94 4.92 11.68
CA VAL A 45 -14.89 5.28 10.71
C VAL A 45 -14.77 6.80 10.55
N VAL A 46 -13.54 7.29 10.64
CA VAL A 46 -13.17 8.66 10.22
C VAL A 46 -12.52 8.58 8.84
N HIS A 47 -13.15 9.19 7.84
CA HIS A 47 -12.61 9.25 6.49
C HIS A 47 -11.56 10.37 6.35
N TRP A 48 -10.44 10.04 5.70
CA TRP A 48 -9.38 10.99 5.39
C TRP A 48 -9.10 11.05 3.88
N SER A 49 -8.55 12.16 3.42
CA SER A 49 -8.27 12.39 1.98
C SER A 49 -6.85 12.86 1.70
N ALA A 50 -6.07 13.24 2.73
CA ALA A 50 -4.66 13.58 2.61
C ALA A 50 -3.79 12.61 3.40
N GLY A 51 -2.70 12.12 2.79
CA GLY A 51 -1.87 11.05 3.35
C GLY A 51 -1.14 11.36 4.66
N ALA A 52 -1.14 12.62 5.12
CA ALA A 52 -0.62 12.99 6.43
C ALA A 52 -1.67 12.83 7.56
N GLN A 53 -2.96 12.93 7.25
CA GLN A 53 -4.05 12.90 8.23
C GLN A 53 -4.12 11.62 9.08
N PRO A 54 -3.88 10.39 8.55
CA PRO A 54 -4.03 9.16 9.32
C PRO A 54 -3.17 9.13 10.58
N LEU A 55 -1.92 9.57 10.47
CA LEU A 55 -0.98 9.55 11.59
C LEU A 55 -1.37 10.57 12.66
N GLU A 56 -1.85 11.75 12.25
CA GLU A 56 -2.30 12.77 13.18
C GLU A 56 -3.58 12.37 13.91
N LEU A 57 -4.53 11.72 13.23
CA LEU A 57 -5.74 11.17 13.84
C LEU A 57 -5.43 10.11 14.91
N VAL A 58 -4.40 9.29 14.68
CA VAL A 58 -3.95 8.30 15.67
C VAL A 58 -3.21 8.99 16.82
N LYS A 59 -2.28 9.93 16.53
CA LYS A 59 -1.53 10.69 17.55
C LYS A 59 -2.45 11.49 18.47
N SER A 60 -3.50 12.10 17.94
CA SER A 60 -4.47 12.88 18.70
C SER A 60 -5.40 12.00 19.56
N GLY A 61 -5.39 10.68 19.35
CA GLY A 61 -6.36 9.77 19.96
C GLY A 61 -7.76 9.86 19.37
N SER A 62 -7.95 10.57 18.25
CA SER A 62 -9.25 10.65 17.56
C SER A 62 -9.67 9.31 16.96
N VAL A 63 -8.69 8.45 16.62
CA VAL A 63 -8.90 7.04 16.26
C VAL A 63 -7.83 6.17 16.92
N VAL A 64 -8.16 4.90 17.19
CA VAL A 64 -7.20 3.95 17.82
C VAL A 64 -6.27 3.27 16.80
N MET A 65 -6.64 3.27 15.51
CA MET A 65 -5.83 2.76 14.40
C MET A 65 -6.30 3.38 13.07
N SER A 66 -5.46 3.31 12.04
CA SER A 66 -5.80 3.79 10.70
C SER A 66 -5.09 3.00 9.61
N ILE A 67 -5.70 2.97 8.43
CA ILE A 67 -4.99 2.59 7.19
C ILE A 67 -4.09 3.76 6.77
N VAL A 68 -2.87 3.47 6.36
CA VAL A 68 -1.88 4.49 5.99
C VAL A 68 -0.88 3.92 4.98
N TYR A 69 -0.33 4.78 4.12
CA TYR A 69 0.79 4.40 3.27
C TYR A 69 2.01 4.06 4.12
N ASN A 70 2.61 2.89 3.90
CA ASN A 70 3.68 2.39 4.75
C ASN A 70 4.90 3.32 4.79
N GLY A 71 5.19 4.05 3.71
CA GLY A 71 6.24 5.08 3.65
C GLY A 71 6.01 6.24 4.61
N ARG A 72 4.75 6.63 4.86
CA ARG A 72 4.39 7.68 5.84
C ARG A 72 4.62 7.20 7.26
N ALA A 73 4.14 5.99 7.58
CA ALA A 73 4.39 5.37 8.88
C ALA A 73 5.89 5.14 9.12
N GLY A 74 6.62 4.67 8.09
CA GLY A 74 8.06 4.47 8.13
C GLY A 74 8.84 5.75 8.40
N ALA A 75 8.52 6.85 7.71
CA ALA A 75 9.14 8.15 7.96
C ALA A 75 8.88 8.64 9.40
N ALA A 76 7.64 8.51 9.89
CA ALA A 76 7.32 8.89 11.26
C ALA A 76 8.11 8.06 12.29
N ILE A 77 8.23 6.75 12.09
CA ILE A 77 8.97 5.88 13.02
C ILE A 77 10.48 6.11 12.91
N LEU A 78 11.04 6.08 11.71
CA LEU A 78 12.49 6.07 11.49
C LEU A 78 13.12 7.45 11.56
N SER A 79 12.41 8.51 11.19
CA SER A 79 12.95 9.87 11.15
C SER A 79 12.47 10.74 12.31
N GLU A 80 11.24 10.55 12.79
CA GLU A 80 10.66 11.37 13.86
C GLU A 80 10.64 10.66 15.22
N GLY A 81 10.97 9.36 15.27
CA GLY A 81 10.91 8.56 16.51
C GLY A 81 9.49 8.32 17.02
N ALA A 82 8.48 8.42 16.14
CA ALA A 82 7.08 8.22 16.51
C ALA A 82 6.81 6.77 16.93
N SER A 83 6.04 6.60 18.00
CA SER A 83 5.68 5.28 18.55
C SER A 83 4.45 4.69 17.84
N PHE A 84 4.64 4.22 16.61
CA PHE A 84 3.65 3.46 15.86
C PHE A 84 4.07 2.01 15.65
N ASP A 85 3.10 1.13 15.49
CA ASP A 85 3.32 -0.25 15.05
C ASP A 85 2.46 -0.56 13.82
N TYR A 86 2.88 -1.57 13.04
CA TYR A 86 2.21 -1.97 11.82
C TYR A 86 1.35 -3.21 12.03
N ILE A 87 0.13 -3.16 11.51
CA ILE A 87 -0.67 -4.36 11.26
C ILE A 87 -0.46 -4.75 9.79
N TRP A 88 0.34 -5.78 9.55
CA TRP A 88 0.70 -6.22 8.19
C TRP A 88 -0.28 -7.27 7.62
N GLU A 89 -1.10 -7.85 8.48
CA GLU A 89 -2.14 -8.84 8.16
C GLU A 89 -3.16 -8.21 7.21
N GLY A 90 -3.27 -8.76 6.00
CA GLY A 90 -4.18 -8.24 5.00
C GLY A 90 -3.72 -6.94 4.35
N GLN A 91 -2.47 -6.48 4.56
CA GLN A 91 -1.96 -5.32 3.82
C GLN A 91 -2.12 -5.55 2.31
N VAL A 92 -2.40 -4.47 1.60
CA VAL A 92 -2.50 -4.48 0.15
C VAL A 92 -1.24 -3.85 -0.41
N LEU A 93 -0.52 -4.61 -1.24
CA LEU A 93 0.64 -4.12 -1.96
C LEU A 93 0.18 -3.68 -3.34
N ASP A 94 0.48 -2.43 -3.63
CA ASP A 94 0.36 -1.84 -4.96
C ASP A 94 1.76 -1.52 -5.49
N GLY A 95 1.95 -1.70 -6.79
CA GLY A 95 3.22 -1.47 -7.46
C GLY A 95 3.23 -0.11 -8.15
N ASP A 96 4.25 0.70 -7.87
CA ASP A 96 4.52 1.89 -8.67
C ASP A 96 5.32 1.54 -9.92
N TRP A 97 4.89 2.11 -11.05
CA TRP A 97 5.47 1.85 -12.37
C TRP A 97 6.09 3.11 -12.95
N ILE A 98 7.26 2.95 -13.58
CA ILE A 98 7.86 3.98 -14.42
C ILE A 98 7.61 3.59 -15.87
N ALA A 99 6.99 4.49 -16.63
CA ALA A 99 6.66 4.29 -18.04
C ALA A 99 7.19 5.43 -18.91
N VAL A 100 7.62 5.10 -20.14
CA VAL A 100 7.96 6.08 -21.17
C VAL A 100 6.72 6.35 -22.00
N VAL A 101 6.24 7.60 -21.98
CA VAL A 101 5.03 8.00 -22.71
C VAL A 101 5.28 7.96 -24.22
N LYS A 102 4.27 7.50 -24.98
CA LYS A 102 4.33 7.48 -26.45
C LYS A 102 4.54 8.90 -26.98
N GLY A 103 5.58 9.09 -27.80
CA GLY A 103 5.93 10.41 -28.34
C GLY A 103 6.79 11.27 -27.41
N ALA A 104 7.38 10.69 -26.35
CA ALA A 104 8.32 11.42 -25.50
C ALA A 104 9.45 12.04 -26.33
N PRO A 105 9.74 13.35 -26.18
CA PRO A 105 10.73 14.05 -27.00
C PRO A 105 12.16 13.57 -26.75
N ASN A 106 12.46 13.09 -25.54
CA ASN A 106 13.77 12.59 -25.11
C ASN A 106 13.70 11.08 -24.83
N LYS A 107 13.24 10.31 -25.83
CA LYS A 107 12.93 8.89 -25.65
C LYS A 107 14.15 8.07 -25.22
N ASP A 108 15.31 8.34 -25.80
CA ASP A 108 16.52 7.55 -25.55
C ASP A 108 17.05 7.82 -24.13
N GLU A 109 17.06 9.06 -23.68
CA GLU A 109 17.42 9.44 -22.30
C GLU A 109 16.41 8.87 -21.28
N ALA A 110 15.12 8.88 -21.63
CA ALA A 110 14.09 8.28 -20.78
C ALA A 110 14.28 6.76 -20.62
N ILE A 111 14.73 6.07 -21.68
CA ILE A 111 15.08 4.66 -21.63
C ILE A 111 16.31 4.43 -20.75
N GLU A 112 17.36 5.26 -20.87
CA GLU A 112 18.54 5.16 -20.00
C GLU A 112 18.20 5.39 -18.53
N PHE A 113 17.35 6.38 -18.23
CA PHE A 113 16.83 6.58 -16.88
C PHE A 113 16.03 5.37 -16.39
N LEU A 114 15.13 4.81 -17.22
CA LEU A 114 14.34 3.64 -16.85
C LEU A 114 15.24 2.44 -16.51
N LYS A 115 16.30 2.20 -17.30
CA LYS A 115 17.28 1.15 -17.01
C LYS A 115 17.94 1.39 -15.65
N HIS A 116 18.42 2.60 -15.39
CA HIS A 116 19.04 2.96 -14.11
C HIS A 116 18.07 2.79 -12.93
N ALA A 117 16.91 3.45 -12.99
CA ALA A 117 15.91 3.47 -11.92
C ALA A 117 15.37 2.07 -11.56
N THR A 118 15.46 1.12 -12.50
CA THR A 118 15.03 -0.26 -12.28
C THR A 118 16.17 -1.23 -11.94
N THR A 119 17.40 -0.77 -11.73
CA THR A 119 18.48 -1.64 -11.21
C THR A 119 18.21 -2.11 -9.78
N CYS A 120 18.86 -3.20 -9.37
CA CYS A 120 18.77 -3.70 -8.00
C CYS A 120 19.27 -2.65 -7.00
N GLU A 121 20.38 -1.99 -7.37
CA GLU A 121 21.07 -0.96 -6.60
C GLU A 121 20.20 0.28 -6.45
N SER A 122 19.66 0.85 -7.54
CA SER A 122 18.82 2.05 -7.45
C SER A 122 17.55 1.81 -6.63
N GLN A 123 16.91 0.65 -6.77
CA GLN A 123 15.75 0.31 -5.92
C GLN A 123 16.14 0.10 -4.46
N ALA A 124 17.32 -0.47 -4.18
CA ALA A 124 17.83 -0.59 -2.81
C ALA A 124 18.16 0.78 -2.22
N GLU A 125 18.82 1.67 -2.96
CA GLU A 125 19.18 3.02 -2.51
C GLU A 125 17.96 3.88 -2.15
N GLN A 126 16.83 3.70 -2.84
CA GLN A 126 15.56 4.36 -2.45
C GLN A 126 15.16 4.05 -1.00
N ALA A 127 15.41 2.82 -0.54
CA ALA A 127 15.10 2.38 0.80
C ALA A 127 15.89 3.11 1.89
N LYS A 128 16.94 3.87 1.54
CA LYS A 128 17.63 4.74 2.49
C LYS A 128 16.76 5.89 2.98
N TYR A 129 15.75 6.29 2.21
CA TYR A 129 14.97 7.52 2.44
C TYR A 129 13.48 7.27 2.65
N ILE A 130 12.95 6.14 2.19
CA ILE A 130 11.54 5.79 2.35
C ILE A 130 11.39 4.27 2.47
N THR A 131 10.45 3.81 3.27
CA THR A 131 10.29 2.37 3.55
C THR A 131 9.55 1.61 2.45
N TYR A 132 9.74 1.98 1.18
CA TYR A 132 9.19 1.25 0.04
C TYR A 132 10.08 0.07 -0.33
N GLY A 133 9.43 -1.07 -0.57
CA GLY A 133 10.13 -2.32 -0.87
C GLY A 133 10.59 -2.36 -2.33
N PRO A 134 11.85 -2.75 -2.62
CA PRO A 134 12.30 -2.98 -3.98
C PRO A 134 11.40 -4.00 -4.70
N MET A 135 10.97 -3.68 -5.92
CA MET A 135 10.19 -4.60 -6.75
C MET A 135 11.03 -5.79 -7.24
N ARG A 136 12.34 -5.59 -7.44
CA ARG A 136 13.28 -6.67 -7.75
C ARG A 136 13.77 -7.34 -6.46
N LYS A 137 13.70 -8.67 -6.42
CA LYS A 137 14.19 -9.49 -5.28
C LYS A 137 15.65 -9.19 -4.91
N CYS A 138 16.52 -8.97 -5.91
CA CYS A 138 17.93 -8.63 -5.70
C CYS A 138 18.14 -7.33 -4.91
N GLY A 139 17.26 -6.33 -5.04
CA GLY A 139 17.36 -5.08 -4.26
C GLY A 139 17.14 -5.33 -2.77
N LEU A 140 16.20 -6.22 -2.42
CA LEU A 140 15.99 -6.61 -1.03
C LEU A 140 17.20 -7.38 -0.45
N ASP A 141 17.90 -8.16 -1.27
CA ASP A 141 19.12 -8.85 -0.86
C ASP A 141 20.29 -7.87 -0.61
N ILE A 142 20.38 -6.78 -1.40
CA ILE A 142 21.33 -5.69 -1.15
C ILE A 142 21.05 -5.04 0.21
N ILE A 143 19.81 -4.61 0.45
CA ILE A 143 19.40 -4.01 1.73
C ILE A 143 19.77 -4.95 2.89
N LYS A 144 19.38 -6.22 2.80
CA LYS A 144 19.63 -7.22 3.86
C LYS A 144 21.11 -7.39 4.18
N LYS A 145 22.00 -7.32 3.17
CA LYS A 145 23.46 -7.43 3.37
C LYS A 145 24.06 -6.15 3.96
N GLY A 146 23.44 -5.01 3.73
CA GLY A 146 23.94 -3.69 4.12
C GLY A 146 23.27 -3.07 5.34
N GLU A 147 22.45 -3.82 6.09
CA GLU A 147 21.84 -3.26 7.32
C GLU A 147 22.89 -2.83 8.36
N PRO A 148 22.66 -1.72 9.11
CA PRO A 148 21.54 -0.79 8.98
C PRO A 148 21.59 0.03 7.69
N TRP A 149 20.48 0.06 6.94
CA TRP A 149 20.45 0.65 5.60
C TRP A 149 19.82 2.04 5.53
N PHE A 150 18.98 2.43 6.50
CA PHE A 150 18.33 3.75 6.46
C PHE A 150 19.38 4.87 6.61
N HIS A 151 19.14 6.05 6.02
CA HIS A 151 20.15 7.12 5.92
C HIS A 151 20.67 7.65 7.27
N ASN A 152 19.97 7.39 8.37
CA ASN A 152 20.35 7.79 9.72
C ASN A 152 20.93 6.63 10.57
N GLY A 153 21.25 5.49 9.95
CA GLY A 153 21.84 4.34 10.62
C GLY A 153 20.85 3.42 11.35
N ILE A 154 19.56 3.54 11.09
CA ILE A 154 18.52 2.62 11.61
C ILE A 154 18.24 1.49 10.62
N ALA A 155 17.88 0.32 11.14
CA ALA A 155 17.51 -0.83 10.32
C ALA A 155 16.19 -0.59 9.56
N VAL A 156 16.19 -0.75 8.24
CA VAL A 156 15.00 -0.48 7.41
C VAL A 156 14.18 -1.73 7.09
N LEU A 157 14.81 -2.91 7.04
CA LEU A 157 14.16 -4.18 6.71
C LEU A 157 12.97 -4.53 7.62
N PRO A 158 12.96 -4.20 8.93
CA PRO A 158 11.76 -4.33 9.75
C PRO A 158 10.56 -3.50 9.25
N HIS A 159 10.77 -2.47 8.45
CA HIS A 159 9.74 -1.56 7.93
C HIS A 159 9.37 -1.84 6.45
N MET A 160 10.04 -2.82 5.81
CA MET A 160 9.80 -3.17 4.41
C MET A 160 8.52 -4.01 4.23
N PRO A 161 7.59 -3.62 3.35
CA PRO A 161 6.29 -4.27 3.27
C PRO A 161 6.35 -5.65 2.58
N ASN A 162 7.40 -5.92 1.79
CA ASN A 162 7.49 -7.03 0.84
C ASN A 162 8.44 -8.17 1.25
N THR A 163 8.72 -8.36 2.55
CA THR A 163 9.52 -9.53 2.98
C THR A 163 8.79 -10.84 2.69
N LYS A 164 9.52 -11.95 2.52
CA LYS A 164 8.93 -13.28 2.24
C LYS A 164 7.82 -13.68 3.23
N LYS A 165 7.97 -13.33 4.52
CA LYS A 165 6.96 -13.61 5.56
C LYS A 165 5.73 -12.73 5.39
N ARG A 166 5.91 -11.44 5.09
CA ARG A 166 4.82 -10.48 4.89
C ARG A 166 4.01 -10.80 3.63
N LEU A 167 4.68 -11.10 2.50
CA LEU A 167 4.02 -11.45 1.24
C LEU A 167 3.00 -12.60 1.39
N LYS A 168 3.23 -13.57 2.27
CA LYS A 168 2.29 -14.68 2.52
C LYS A 168 0.96 -14.23 3.14
N LYS A 169 0.94 -13.07 3.80
CA LYS A 169 -0.22 -12.48 4.47
C LYS A 169 -0.69 -11.18 3.82
N SER A 170 -0.19 -10.87 2.62
CA SER A 170 -0.53 -9.65 1.88
C SER A 170 -1.37 -9.98 0.66
N VAL A 171 -2.20 -9.03 0.25
CA VAL A 171 -2.88 -9.03 -1.04
C VAL A 171 -1.98 -8.28 -2.02
N LEU A 172 -1.75 -8.86 -3.19
CA LEU A 172 -1.22 -8.11 -4.34
C LEU A 172 -2.45 -7.61 -5.11
N THR A 173 -2.66 -6.30 -5.15
CA THR A 173 -3.81 -5.74 -5.86
C THR A 173 -3.72 -6.05 -7.36
N ASP A 174 -4.86 -6.15 -8.04
CA ASP A 174 -4.92 -6.32 -9.49
C ASP A 174 -5.16 -4.96 -10.16
N PRO A 175 -4.10 -4.29 -10.63
CA PRO A 175 -4.24 -2.94 -11.18
C PRO A 175 -5.02 -2.91 -12.50
N VAL A 176 -5.09 -4.02 -13.24
CA VAL A 176 -5.84 -4.10 -14.50
C VAL A 176 -7.33 -4.14 -14.19
N TRP A 177 -7.74 -5.02 -13.28
CA TRP A 177 -9.14 -5.06 -12.85
C TRP A 177 -9.59 -3.73 -12.23
N TRP A 178 -8.77 -3.14 -11.37
CA TRP A 178 -9.09 -1.82 -10.83
C TRP A 178 -9.16 -0.75 -11.91
N ALA A 179 -8.33 -0.76 -12.95
CA ALA A 179 -8.44 0.20 -14.04
C ALA A 179 -9.81 0.15 -14.73
N ASP A 180 -10.38 -1.05 -14.91
CA ASP A 180 -11.67 -1.26 -15.58
C ASP A 180 -12.87 -0.96 -14.65
N HIS A 181 -12.75 -1.22 -13.34
CA HIS A 181 -13.87 -1.19 -12.39
C HIS A 181 -13.85 -0.01 -11.38
N ASN A 182 -12.77 0.76 -11.30
CA ASN A 182 -12.65 1.80 -10.28
C ASN A 182 -13.68 2.92 -10.43
N ALA A 183 -14.14 3.23 -11.64
CA ALA A 183 -15.15 4.27 -11.86
C ALA A 183 -16.49 3.91 -11.20
N GLU A 184 -17.03 2.73 -11.50
CA GLU A 184 -18.29 2.24 -10.93
C GLU A 184 -18.19 2.03 -9.40
N LEU A 185 -17.07 1.48 -8.92
CA LEU A 185 -16.89 1.22 -7.49
C LEU A 185 -16.71 2.50 -6.69
N LYS A 186 -16.22 3.58 -7.30
CA LYS A 186 -16.16 4.90 -6.64
C LYS A 186 -17.55 5.46 -6.36
N GLU A 187 -18.53 5.20 -7.21
CA GLU A 187 -19.91 5.63 -6.97
C GLU A 187 -20.50 4.87 -5.77
N GLN A 188 -20.37 3.54 -5.77
CA GLN A 188 -20.80 2.70 -4.64
C GLN A 188 -20.10 3.08 -3.33
N TRP A 189 -18.79 3.31 -3.39
CA TRP A 189 -17.98 3.78 -2.26
C TRP A 189 -18.47 5.12 -1.72
N SER A 190 -18.79 6.06 -2.60
CA SER A 190 -19.31 7.38 -2.21
C SER A 190 -20.66 7.25 -1.53
N ALA A 191 -21.54 6.38 -2.04
CA ALA A 191 -22.83 6.09 -1.42
C ALA A 191 -22.66 5.46 -0.03
N TRP A 192 -21.77 4.48 0.10
CA TRP A 192 -21.44 3.85 1.38
C TRP A 192 -20.93 4.87 2.41
N MET A 193 -19.95 5.72 2.04
CA MET A 193 -19.45 6.78 2.92
C MET A 193 -20.53 7.79 3.34
N ALA A 194 -21.41 8.17 2.42
CA ALA A 194 -22.48 9.12 2.71
C ALA A 194 -23.52 8.54 3.68
N GLY A 195 -23.79 7.22 3.57
CA GLY A 195 -24.66 6.47 4.48
C GLY A 195 -24.00 6.09 5.81
N ASN A 196 -22.67 6.22 5.91
CA ASN A 196 -21.86 5.91 7.08
C ASN A 196 -21.62 7.15 7.97
N LYS A 197 -22.70 7.85 8.31
CA LYS A 197 -22.72 8.92 9.32
C LYS A 197 -23.26 8.42 10.65
#